data_AF-A0A9K3NCZ4-F1
#
_entry.id   AF-A0A9K3NCZ4-F1
#
_cell.length_a   1.000
_cell.length_b   1.000
_cell.length_c   1.000
_cell.angle_alpha   90.00
_cell.angle_beta   90.00
_cell.angle_gamma   90.00
#
_symmetry.space_group_name_H-M   'P 1'
#
loop_
_entity.id
_entity.type
_entity.pdbx_description
1 polymer ?
#
loop_
_entity_poly.entity_id
_entity_poly.type
_entity_poly.pdbx_seq_one_letter_code
_entity_poly.pdbx_strand_id
1 'polypeptide(L)'
;MSINAAKQQMRFLASILESYESLVAGRIGNPELTKEDYDQIDPEEMEIIDIVWCLASGIRRAQRFMEITGRQNLGGLLSTKLGFDKSKATCFKCKQMGHFKRECVNQKVNDHVNPFHDDYYKKAIYHKNSEQSSRANLKQIGEGSLKERT
;
A
#
# COMPACT_ATOMS: atom_id res chain seq x y z
N MET A 1 25.41 -11.26 5.46
CA MET A 1 24.21 -10.39 5.36
C MET A 1 24.68 -8.94 5.44
N SER A 2 24.27 -8.05 4.53
CA SER A 2 24.77 -6.66 4.55
C SER A 2 24.15 -5.87 5.71
N ILE A 3 24.89 -4.92 6.28
CA ILE A 3 24.41 -4.03 7.35
C ILE A 3 23.11 -3.33 6.96
N ASN A 4 22.95 -2.98 5.67
CA ASN A 4 21.74 -2.36 5.14
C ASN A 4 20.55 -3.33 5.11
N ALA A 5 20.78 -4.60 4.78
CA ALA A 5 19.72 -5.62 4.82
C ALA A 5 19.24 -5.87 6.27
N ALA A 6 20.17 -5.94 7.23
CA ALA A 6 19.84 -6.09 8.65
C ALA A 6 19.05 -4.88 9.18
N LYS A 7 19.45 -3.65 8.82
CA LYS A 7 18.71 -2.42 9.17
C LYS A 7 17.29 -2.42 8.59
N GLN A 8 17.11 -2.90 7.35
CA GLN A 8 15.78 -2.98 6.74
C GLN A 8 14.89 -4.02 7.43
N GLN A 9 15.46 -5.18 7.78
CA GLN A 9 14.76 -6.23 8.52
C GLN A 9 14.34 -5.75 9.92
N MET A 10 15.22 -5.03 10.62
CA MET A 10 14.92 -4.44 11.93
C MET A 10 13.76 -3.44 11.87
N ARG A 11 13.69 -2.60 10.82
CA ARG A 11 12.56 -1.68 10.62
C ARG A 11 11.24 -2.41 10.39
N PHE A 12 11.27 -3.48 9.60
CA PHE A 12 10.10 -4.30 9.37
C PHE A 12 9.62 -4.96 10.68
N LEU A 13 10.55 -5.51 11.47
CA LEU A 13 10.24 -6.08 12.78
C LEU A 13 9.64 -5.04 13.74
N ALA A 14 10.17 -3.81 13.76
CA ALA A 14 9.62 -2.73 14.57
C ALA A 14 8.15 -2.43 14.20
N SER A 15 7.82 -2.39 12.90
CA SER A 15 6.44 -2.19 12.44
C SER A 15 5.50 -3.34 12.83
N ILE A 16 6.01 -4.58 12.88
CA ILE A 16 5.25 -5.73 13.36
C ILE A 16 4.93 -5.56 14.86
N LEU A 17 5.94 -5.23 15.66
CA LEU A 17 5.77 -5.03 17.10
C LEU A 17 4.79 -3.89 17.42
N GLU A 18 4.90 -2.76 16.71
CA GLU A 18 4.00 -1.63 16.88
C GLU A 18 2.56 -1.96 16.48
N SER A 19 2.38 -2.77 15.42
CA SER A 19 1.06 -3.25 15.01
C SER A 19 0.46 -4.18 16.07
N TYR A 20 1.27 -5.08 16.64
CA TYR A 20 0.84 -5.97 17.72
C TYR A 20 0.44 -5.21 18.98
N GLU A 21 1.25 -4.25 19.43
CA GLU A 21 0.91 -3.40 20.58
C GLU A 21 -0.38 -2.61 20.33
N SER A 22 -0.58 -2.13 19.10
CA SER A 22 -1.79 -1.41 18.73
C SER A 22 -3.02 -2.31 18.67
N LEU A 23 -2.86 -3.58 18.29
CA LEU A 23 -3.93 -4.57 18.38
C LEU A 23 -4.31 -4.87 19.84
N VAL A 24 -3.31 -5.15 20.70
CA VAL A 24 -3.53 -5.40 22.13
C VAL A 24 -4.17 -4.20 22.83
N ALA A 25 -3.80 -2.98 22.42
CA ALA A 25 -4.39 -1.74 22.93
C ALA A 25 -5.74 -1.37 22.30
N GLY A 26 -6.34 -2.22 21.44
CA GLY A 26 -7.63 -1.96 20.79
C GLY A 26 -7.62 -0.82 19.76
N ARG A 27 -6.44 -0.34 19.34
CA ARG A 27 -6.29 0.72 18.32
C ARG A 27 -6.47 0.21 16.89
N ILE A 28 -6.34 -1.10 16.70
CA ILE A 28 -6.57 -1.77 15.42
C ILE A 28 -7.77 -2.69 15.60
N GLY A 29 -8.84 -2.38 14.88
CA GLY A 29 -10.12 -3.05 14.98
C GLY A 29 -11.25 -2.06 15.21
N ASN A 30 -12.44 -2.55 15.55
CA ASN A 30 -13.50 -1.71 16.08
C ASN A 30 -13.09 -1.27 17.51
N PRO A 31 -12.90 0.04 17.79
CA PRO A 31 -12.49 0.53 19.10
C PRO A 31 -13.55 0.31 20.19
N GLU A 32 -14.78 0.01 19.80
CA GLU A 32 -15.89 -0.30 20.70
C GLU A 32 -15.91 -1.77 21.15
N LEU A 33 -15.05 -2.64 20.58
CA LEU A 33 -15.00 -4.07 20.90
C LEU A 33 -13.72 -4.41 21.67
N THR A 34 -13.89 -5.07 22.82
CA THR A 34 -12.79 -5.64 23.62
C THR A 34 -12.31 -6.97 23.04
N LYS A 35 -11.16 -7.47 23.50
CA LYS A 35 -10.67 -8.79 23.09
C LYS A 35 -11.67 -9.89 23.45
N GLU A 36 -12.27 -9.80 24.63
CA GLU A 36 -13.28 -10.73 25.12
C GLU A 36 -14.55 -10.70 24.25
N ASP A 37 -14.89 -9.54 23.67
CA ASP A 37 -16.00 -9.44 22.72
C ASP A 37 -15.67 -10.15 21.40
N TYR A 38 -14.46 -10.00 20.87
CA TYR A 38 -14.03 -10.74 19.69
C TYR A 38 -14.03 -12.25 19.91
N ASP A 39 -13.61 -12.73 21.08
CA ASP A 39 -13.61 -14.16 21.42
C ASP A 39 -15.05 -14.76 21.49
N GLN A 40 -16.08 -13.91 21.60
CA GLN A 40 -17.50 -14.31 21.62
C GLN A 40 -18.18 -14.24 20.23
N ILE A 41 -17.54 -13.64 19.23
CA ILE A 41 -18.07 -13.55 17.86
C ILE A 41 -18.06 -14.95 17.25
N ASP A 42 -19.15 -15.30 16.55
CA ASP A 42 -19.21 -16.55 15.80
C ASP A 42 -18.09 -16.61 14.74
N PRO A 43 -17.37 -17.74 14.60
CA PRO A 43 -16.27 -17.85 13.65
C PRO A 43 -16.64 -17.47 12.20
N GLU A 44 -17.88 -17.71 11.76
CA GLU A 44 -18.36 -17.31 10.43
C GLU A 44 -18.44 -15.79 10.30
N GLU A 45 -18.96 -15.11 11.31
CA GLU A 45 -19.03 -13.64 11.35
C GLU A 45 -17.63 -13.00 11.43
N MET A 46 -16.70 -13.62 12.14
CA MET A 46 -15.31 -13.17 12.19
C MET A 46 -14.63 -13.25 10.81
N GLU A 47 -14.83 -14.34 10.08
CA GLU A 47 -14.33 -14.51 8.71
C GLU A 47 -14.92 -13.43 7.76
N ILE A 48 -16.22 -13.11 7.90
CA ILE A 48 -16.87 -12.04 7.13
C ILE A 48 -16.21 -10.68 7.42
N ILE A 49 -15.97 -10.35 8.69
CA ILE A 49 -15.32 -9.09 9.09
C ILE A 49 -13.92 -8.99 8.46
N ASP A 50 -13.12 -10.05 8.53
CA ASP A 50 -11.77 -10.09 7.97
C ASP A 50 -11.77 -9.93 6.44
N ILE A 51 -12.69 -10.62 5.74
CA ILE A 51 -12.88 -10.46 4.29
C ILE A 51 -13.25 -9.02 3.95
N VAL A 52 -14.21 -8.42 4.64
CA VAL A 52 -14.65 -7.04 4.41
C VAL A 52 -13.53 -6.03 4.68
N TRP A 53 -12.74 -6.21 5.74
CA TRP A 53 -11.57 -5.36 6.02
C TRP A 53 -10.45 -5.51 5.00
N CYS A 54 -10.21 -6.72 4.51
CA CYS A 54 -9.27 -6.98 3.43
C CYS A 54 -9.70 -6.24 2.15
N LEU A 55 -10.98 -6.36 1.76
CA LEU A 55 -11.56 -5.67 0.62
C LEU A 55 -11.50 -4.15 0.77
N ALA A 56 -11.92 -3.61 1.92
CA ALA A 56 -11.87 -2.18 2.20
C ALA A 56 -10.42 -1.64 2.12
N SER A 57 -9.45 -2.40 2.64
CA SER A 57 -8.03 -2.07 2.51
C SER A 57 -7.55 -2.12 1.06
N GLY A 58 -8.01 -3.09 0.28
CA GLY A 58 -7.78 -3.19 -1.16
C GLY A 58 -8.33 -1.98 -1.90
N ILE A 59 -9.58 -1.61 -1.65
CA ILE A 59 -10.26 -0.45 -2.26
C ILE A 59 -9.53 0.85 -1.94
N ARG A 60 -9.14 1.09 -0.68
CA ARG A 60 -8.36 2.28 -0.32
C ARG A 60 -7.03 2.38 -1.07
N ARG A 61 -6.32 1.24 -1.21
CA ARG A 61 -5.06 1.19 -1.99
C ARG A 61 -5.32 1.44 -3.47
N ALA A 62 -6.40 0.88 -4.02
CA ALA A 62 -6.83 1.07 -5.40
C ALA A 62 -7.17 2.53 -5.71
N GLN A 63 -8.00 3.18 -4.87
CA GLN A 63 -8.36 4.59 -5.00
C GLN A 63 -7.12 5.48 -4.99
N ARG A 64 -6.24 5.30 -4.00
CA ARG A 64 -4.98 6.04 -3.92
C ARG A 64 -4.08 5.82 -5.14
N PHE A 65 -4.03 4.59 -5.64
CA PHE A 65 -3.30 4.29 -6.88
C PHE A 65 -3.90 5.05 -8.07
N MET A 66 -5.23 5.06 -8.21
CA MET A 66 -5.93 5.77 -9.28
C MET A 66 -5.70 7.28 -9.20
N GLU A 67 -5.68 7.87 -8.01
CA GLU A 67 -5.36 9.29 -7.77
C GLU A 67 -3.92 9.62 -8.18
N ILE A 68 -2.94 8.82 -7.72
CA ILE A 68 -1.51 9.03 -8.03
C ILE A 68 -1.22 8.89 -9.53
N THR A 69 -1.89 7.94 -10.19
CA THR A 69 -1.61 7.59 -11.59
C THR A 69 -2.55 8.24 -12.60
N GLY A 70 -3.65 8.86 -12.15
CA GLY A 70 -4.71 9.41 -12.99
C GLY A 70 -5.51 8.35 -13.78
N ARG A 71 -5.41 7.07 -13.40
CA ARG A 71 -6.08 5.96 -14.12
C ARG A 71 -7.52 5.82 -13.66
N GLN A 72 -8.43 5.60 -14.61
CA GLN A 72 -9.87 5.43 -14.33
C GLN A 72 -10.28 4.00 -13.95
N ASN A 73 -9.38 3.02 -14.10
CA ASN A 73 -9.62 1.64 -13.70
C ASN A 73 -8.31 0.96 -13.27
N LEU A 74 -8.45 -0.15 -12.55
CA LEU A 74 -7.32 -0.97 -12.07
C LEU A 74 -6.80 -1.96 -13.12
N GLY A 75 -7.54 -2.16 -14.21
CA GLY A 75 -7.21 -3.10 -15.26
C GLY A 75 -5.97 -2.72 -16.07
N GLY A 76 -5.25 -3.73 -16.54
CA GLY A 76 -4.40 -3.61 -17.73
C GLY A 76 -5.28 -3.49 -18.98
N LEU A 77 -4.75 -2.89 -20.05
CA LEU A 77 -5.44 -2.72 -21.34
C LEU A 77 -6.19 -4.00 -21.73
N LEU A 78 -7.52 -3.91 -21.69
CA LEU A 78 -8.65 -4.79 -22.11
C LEU A 78 -8.47 -6.21 -22.71
N SER A 79 -7.31 -6.83 -22.89
CA SER A 79 -7.19 -8.13 -23.59
C SER A 79 -6.39 -9.25 -22.91
N THR A 80 -5.82 -9.06 -21.71
CA THR A 80 -5.09 -10.15 -21.03
C THR A 80 -5.59 -10.38 -19.60
N LYS A 81 -6.50 -11.36 -19.46
CA LYS A 81 -6.75 -12.22 -18.29
C LYS A 81 -6.12 -11.73 -16.97
N LEU A 82 -6.81 -10.84 -16.23
CA LEU A 82 -6.46 -10.39 -14.85
C LEU A 82 -4.95 -10.17 -14.58
N GLY A 83 -4.20 -9.78 -15.61
CA GLY A 83 -2.74 -9.83 -15.62
C GLY A 83 -2.11 -8.45 -15.66
N PHE A 84 -0.78 -8.44 -15.65
CA PHE A 84 0.00 -7.23 -15.93
C PHE A 84 0.20 -7.06 -17.45
N ASP A 85 0.40 -5.82 -17.88
CA ASP A 85 0.75 -5.50 -19.25
C ASP A 85 2.19 -5.95 -19.55
N LYS A 86 2.33 -7.04 -20.31
CA LYS A 86 3.64 -7.60 -20.66
C LYS A 86 4.50 -6.61 -21.46
N SER A 87 3.89 -5.67 -22.20
CA SER A 87 4.64 -4.62 -22.89
C SER A 87 5.42 -3.72 -21.91
N LYS A 88 4.97 -3.63 -20.65
CA LYS A 88 5.63 -2.88 -19.57
C LYS A 88 6.65 -3.69 -18.77
N ALA A 89 6.81 -4.98 -19.07
CA ALA A 89 7.86 -5.79 -18.45
C ALA A 89 9.21 -5.45 -19.05
N THR A 90 10.22 -5.17 -18.22
CA THR A 90 11.59 -4.90 -18.68
C THR A 90 12.47 -6.13 -18.50
N CYS A 91 13.15 -6.54 -19.57
CA CYS A 91 14.05 -7.68 -19.57
C CYS A 91 15.32 -7.41 -18.76
N PHE A 92 15.61 -8.23 -17.75
CA PHE A 92 16.83 -8.06 -16.94
C PHE A 92 18.15 -8.36 -17.68
N LYS A 93 18.12 -9.01 -18.86
CA LYS A 93 19.32 -9.33 -19.66
C LYS A 93 19.67 -8.22 -20.64
N CYS A 94 18.73 -7.82 -21.49
CA CYS A 94 18.97 -6.83 -22.53
C CYS A 94 18.40 -5.43 -22.24
N LYS A 95 17.71 -5.25 -21.10
CA LYS A 95 17.07 -3.99 -20.65
C LYS A 95 15.97 -3.44 -21.56
N GLN A 96 15.56 -4.19 -22.59
CA GLN A 96 14.43 -3.82 -23.45
C GLN A 96 13.10 -4.27 -22.86
N MET A 97 12.03 -3.57 -23.23
CA MET A 97 10.68 -3.83 -22.76
C MET A 97 9.99 -4.97 -23.55
N GLY A 98 8.86 -5.48 -23.05
CA GLY A 98 7.98 -6.41 -23.76
C GLY A 98 8.25 -7.90 -23.56
N HIS A 99 9.31 -8.28 -22.84
CA HIS A 99 9.65 -9.69 -22.66
C HIS A 99 10.41 -9.97 -21.37
N PHE A 100 10.38 -11.24 -20.94
CA PHE A 100 11.14 -11.70 -19.79
C PHE A 100 12.55 -12.15 -20.15
N LYS A 101 13.45 -12.18 -19.16
CA LYS A 101 14.83 -12.68 -19.33
C LYS A 101 14.90 -14.06 -20.00
N ARG A 102 13.95 -14.96 -19.68
CA ARG A 102 13.86 -16.32 -20.25
C ARG A 102 13.49 -16.36 -21.74
N GLU A 103 12.92 -15.27 -22.26
CA GLU A 103 12.47 -15.11 -23.65
C GLU A 103 13.48 -14.31 -24.49
N CYS A 104 14.60 -13.91 -23.89
CA CYS A 104 15.51 -12.92 -24.46
C CYS A 104 16.57 -13.54 -25.37
N VAL A 105 16.44 -13.27 -26.67
CA VAL A 105 17.42 -13.63 -27.70
C VAL A 105 18.59 -12.63 -27.79
N ASN A 106 18.42 -11.42 -27.25
CA ASN A 106 19.40 -10.35 -27.35
C ASN A 106 20.62 -10.57 -26.45
N GLN A 107 21.73 -9.91 -26.78
CA GLN A 107 22.96 -9.95 -25.98
C GLN A 107 22.77 -9.26 -24.62
N LYS A 108 23.53 -9.71 -23.63
CA LYS A 108 23.50 -9.13 -22.28
C LYS A 108 24.16 -7.76 -22.31
N VAL A 109 23.49 -6.74 -21.78
CA VAL A 109 24.11 -5.42 -21.54
C VAL A 109 24.66 -5.42 -20.11
N ASN A 110 25.94 -5.07 -19.95
CA ASN A 110 26.56 -4.86 -18.63
C ASN A 110 26.29 -3.44 -18.14
N ASP A 111 25.00 -3.10 -18.03
CA ASP A 111 24.59 -1.84 -17.43
C ASP A 111 23.88 -2.13 -16.09
N HIS A 112 24.43 -1.55 -15.02
CA HIS A 112 23.92 -1.71 -13.65
C HIS A 112 22.74 -0.79 -13.35
N VAL A 113 22.26 -0.02 -14.32
CA VAL A 113 21.09 0.84 -14.17
C VAL A 113 19.83 0.00 -13.89
N ASN A 114 19.08 0.42 -12.86
CA ASN A 114 17.79 -0.16 -12.52
C ASN A 114 16.80 0.12 -13.67
N PRO A 115 16.24 -0.92 -14.33
CA PRO A 115 15.32 -0.73 -15.44
C PRO A 115 13.96 -0.12 -15.02
N PHE A 116 13.65 -0.08 -13.73
CA PHE A 116 12.41 0.48 -13.23
C PHE A 116 12.64 1.93 -12.78
N HIS A 117 11.87 2.85 -13.37
CA HIS A 117 11.89 4.25 -12.98
C HIS A 117 11.08 4.45 -11.68
N ASP A 118 11.69 5.07 -10.68
CA ASP A 118 11.15 5.19 -9.31
C ASP A 118 10.01 6.25 -9.16
N ASP A 119 9.46 6.71 -10.28
CA ASP A 119 8.54 7.86 -10.35
C ASP A 119 7.22 7.60 -9.62
N TYR A 120 6.69 6.38 -9.73
CA TYR A 120 5.48 5.97 -9.01
C TYR A 120 5.70 6.03 -7.49
N TYR A 121 6.78 5.43 -6.98
CA TYR A 121 7.03 5.38 -5.54
C TYR A 121 7.33 6.78 -4.98
N LYS A 122 8.06 7.62 -5.72
CA LYS A 122 8.23 9.03 -5.38
C LYS A 122 6.89 9.76 -5.26
N LYS A 123 6.04 9.69 -6.30
CA LYS A 123 4.70 10.30 -6.27
C LYS A 123 3.83 9.77 -5.13
N ALA A 124 3.90 8.47 -4.85
CA ALA A 124 3.17 7.86 -3.74
C ALA A 124 3.61 8.39 -2.37
N ILE A 125 4.92 8.62 -2.17
CA ILE A 125 5.47 9.19 -0.93
C ILE A 125 4.97 10.64 -0.76
N TYR A 126 5.05 11.48 -1.80
CA TYR A 126 4.62 12.88 -1.70
C TYR A 126 3.10 13.07 -1.60
N HIS A 127 2.30 12.17 -2.20
CA HIS A 127 0.84 12.17 -2.02
C HIS A 127 0.43 12.02 -0.54
N LYS A 128 1.19 11.22 0.22
CA LYS A 128 0.94 11.01 1.66
C LYS A 128 1.09 12.32 2.46
N ASN A 129 2.08 13.15 2.11
CA ASN A 129 2.37 14.40 2.81
C ASN A 129 1.30 15.49 2.54
N SER A 130 0.69 15.49 1.36
CA SER A 130 -0.39 16.41 0.99
C SER A 130 -1.69 16.13 1.79
N GLU A 131 -2.08 14.86 1.90
CA GLU A 131 -3.25 14.46 2.71
C GLU A 131 -3.05 14.68 4.22
N GLN A 132 -1.83 14.53 4.71
CA GLN A 132 -1.52 14.70 6.13
C GLN A 132 -1.53 16.19 6.52
N SER A 133 -1.15 17.07 5.58
CA SER A 133 -1.27 18.54 5.72
C SER A 133 -2.72 19.02 5.63
N SER A 134 -3.57 18.43 4.78
CA SER A 134 -4.99 18.79 4.68
C SER A 134 -5.82 18.27 5.87
N ARG A 135 -5.54 17.06 6.38
CA ARG A 135 -6.17 16.55 7.63
C ARG A 135 -5.78 17.36 8.87
N ALA A 136 -4.55 17.87 8.95
CA ALA A 136 -4.11 18.75 10.04
C ALA A 136 -4.84 20.10 10.03
N ASN A 137 -5.11 20.66 8.84
CA ASN A 137 -5.89 21.89 8.70
C ASN A 137 -7.38 21.71 9.07
N LEU A 138 -7.97 20.54 8.80
CA LEU A 138 -9.38 20.30 9.12
C LEU A 138 -9.66 20.18 10.64
N LYS A 139 -8.70 19.64 11.42
CA LYS A 139 -8.82 19.55 12.88
C LYS A 139 -8.78 20.91 13.58
N GLN A 140 -8.04 21.89 13.03
CA GLN A 140 -7.99 23.24 13.60
C GLN A 140 -9.27 24.06 13.39
N ILE A 141 -10.06 23.75 12.37
CA ILE A 141 -11.33 24.45 12.10
C ILE A 141 -12.45 23.95 13.03
N GLY A 142 -12.41 22.67 13.46
CA GLY A 142 -13.42 22.08 14.34
C GLY A 142 -13.33 22.53 15.81
N GLU A 143 -12.14 22.89 16.30
CA GLU A 143 -11.95 23.35 17.68
C GLU A 143 -12.24 24.85 17.88
N GLY A 144 -12.31 25.64 16.79
CA GLY A 144 -12.60 27.07 16.83
C GLY A 144 -14.09 27.42 16.94
N SER A 145 -15.00 26.49 16.61
CA SER A 145 -16.43 26.80 16.52
C SER A 145 -17.24 26.54 17.79
N LEU A 146 -16.66 25.96 18.85
CA LEU A 146 -17.37 25.60 20.08
C LEU A 146 -17.17 26.57 21.26
N LYS A 147 -16.45 27.69 21.08
CA LYS A 147 -16.16 28.65 22.18
C LYS A 147 -16.95 29.97 22.11
N GLU A 148 -17.89 30.13 21.18
CA GLU A 148 -18.72 31.35 21.06
C GLU A 148 -20.23 31.07 21.24
N ARG A 149 -20.60 30.17 22.17
CA ARG A 149 -21.98 30.08 22.69
C ARG A 149 -21.98 29.64 24.15
N THR A 150 -21.64 30.58 25.03
CA THR A 150 -22.06 30.58 26.44
C THR A 150 -22.32 32.00 26.87
#